data_AF-A0A7V8Z735-F1
#
_entry.id   AF-A0A7V8Z735-F1
#
_cell.length_a   1.000
_cell.length_b   1.000
_cell.length_c   1.000
_cell.angle_alpha   90.00
_cell.angle_beta   90.00
_cell.angle_gamma   90.00
#
_symmetry.space_group_name_H-M   'P 1'
#
loop_
_entity.id
_entity.type
_entity.pdbx_description
1 polymer ?
#
loop_
_entity_poly.entity_id
_entity_poly.type
_entity_poly.pdbx_seq_one_letter_code
_entity_poly.pdbx_strand_id
1 'polypeptide(L)' 'MRVFNHANLSLQQLAAIADELRDRQNLNDVMRWALDDETGAFLRGVVSDVVVQDEFSHDVVIPFRDNLVLVFDTT' A
#
# COMPACT_ATOMS: atom_id res chain seq x y z
N MET A 1 -5.31 8.74 -6.34
CA MET A 1 -5.78 7.56 -5.57
C MET A 1 -6.63 8.01 -4.39
N ARG A 2 -7.70 7.29 -4.04
CA ARG A 2 -8.49 7.54 -2.83
C ARG A 2 -8.01 6.60 -1.72
N VAL A 3 -7.76 7.10 -0.53
CA VAL A 3 -7.25 6.33 0.61
C VAL A 3 -8.36 6.11 1.63
N PHE A 4 -8.52 4.87 2.10
CA PHE A 4 -9.48 4.49 3.13
C PHE A 4 -8.76 3.94 4.37
N ASN A 5 -9.19 4.36 5.55
CA ASN A 5 -8.56 3.97 6.81
C ASN A 5 -9.30 2.79 7.44
N HIS A 6 -8.81 1.58 7.20
CA HIS A 6 -9.31 0.35 7.84
C HIS A 6 -8.53 -0.04 9.11
N ALA A 7 -7.46 0.69 9.42
CA ALA A 7 -6.59 0.43 10.56
C ALA A 7 -6.89 1.33 11.78
N ASN A 8 -7.99 2.08 11.75
CA ASN A 8 -8.37 3.04 12.81
C ASN A 8 -7.27 4.05 13.16
N LEU A 9 -6.45 4.45 12.18
CA LEU A 9 -5.42 5.48 12.37
C LEU A 9 -6.03 6.82 12.77
N SER A 10 -5.30 7.61 13.55
CA SER A 10 -5.65 9.00 13.78
C SER A 10 -5.62 9.80 12.48
N LEU A 11 -6.33 10.93 12.43
CA LEU A 11 -6.33 11.82 11.26
C LEU A 11 -4.92 12.30 10.89
N GLN A 12 -4.07 12.53 11.89
CA GLN A 12 -2.68 12.96 11.67
C GLN A 12 -1.85 11.86 11.00
N GLN A 13 -1.95 10.62 11.49
CA GLN A 13 -1.25 9.47 10.90
C GLN A 13 -1.74 9.20 9.48
N LEU A 14 -3.06 9.23 9.28
CA LEU A 14 -3.66 9.04 7.96
C LEU A 14 -3.21 10.13 6.98
N ALA A 15 -3.16 11.38 7.41
CA ALA A 15 -2.71 12.49 6.58
C ALA A 15 -1.24 12.36 6.16
N ALA A 16 -0.36 11.92 7.07
CA ALA A 16 1.05 11.68 6.76
C ALA A 16 1.20 10.58 5.70
N ILE A 17 0.52 9.44 5.88
CA ILE A 17 0.54 8.34 4.91
C ILE A 17 -0.07 8.78 3.57
N ALA A 18 -1.17 9.54 3.59
CA ALA A 18 -1.80 10.04 2.37
C ALA A 18 -0.90 11.03 1.61
N ASP A 19 -0.08 11.82 2.31
CA ASP A 19 0.92 12.70 1.70
C ASP A 19 2.03 11.89 1.03
N GLU A 20 2.53 10.85 1.70
CA GLU A 20 3.48 9.90 1.10
C GLU A 20 2.87 9.21 -0.11
N LEU A 21 1.60 8.82 -0.08
CA LEU A 21 0.96 8.15 -1.21
C LEU A 21 0.55 9.10 -2.35
N ARG A 22 0.68 10.43 -2.20
CA ARG A 22 0.16 11.41 -3.17
C ARG A 22 0.72 11.20 -4.59
N ASP A 23 2.01 10.90 -4.68
CA ASP A 23 2.72 10.74 -5.96
C ASP A 23 2.65 9.30 -6.50
N ARG A 24 2.03 8.37 -5.76
CA ARG A 24 1.87 6.97 -6.16
C ARG A 24 0.41 6.74 -6.57
N GLN A 25 0.14 6.81 -7.86
CA GLN A 25 -1.24 6.80 -8.36
C GLN A 25 -1.77 5.40 -8.66
N ASN A 26 -0.88 4.42 -8.82
CA ASN A 26 -1.21 3.04 -9.17
C ASN A 26 -0.28 2.05 -8.46
N LEU A 27 -0.57 0.75 -8.60
CA LEU A 27 0.23 -0.32 -8.01
C LEU A 27 1.69 -0.32 -8.48
N ASN A 28 1.97 -0.01 -9.76
CA ASN A 28 3.34 0.03 -10.29
C ASN A 28 4.19 1.09 -9.57
N ASP A 29 3.64 2.28 -9.31
CA ASP A 29 4.34 3.34 -8.59
C ASP A 29 4.71 2.90 -7.17
N VAL A 30 3.83 2.15 -6.51
CA VAL A 30 4.02 1.67 -5.13
C VAL A 30 5.01 0.53 -5.10
N MET A 31 4.94 -0.39 -6.06
CA MET A 31 5.90 -1.47 -6.21
C MET A 31 7.31 -0.92 -6.45
N ARG A 32 7.45 0.09 -7.32
CA ARG A 32 8.73 0.77 -7.53
C ARG A 32 9.22 1.43 -6.25
N TRP A 33 8.34 2.17 -5.57
CA TRP A 33 8.67 2.81 -4.30
C TRP A 33 9.15 1.80 -3.25
N ALA A 34 8.50 0.64 -3.15
CA ALA A 34 8.86 -0.39 -2.19
C ALA A 34 10.15 -1.14 -2.54
N LEU A 35 10.44 -1.32 -3.83
CA LEU A 35 11.69 -1.93 -4.29
C LEU A 35 12.88 -0.98 -4.14
N ASP A 36 12.65 0.33 -4.28
CA ASP A 36 13.67 1.38 -4.14
C ASP A 36 13.84 1.85 -2.68
N ASP A 37 13.05 1.31 -1.74
CA ASP A 37 13.09 1.74 -0.33
C ASP A 37 14.31 1.19 0.41
N GLU A 38 15.28 2.07 0.66
CA GLU A 38 16.45 1.77 1.50
C GLU A 38 16.19 1.97 3.01
N THR A 39 15.03 2.55 3.38
CA THR A 39 14.73 2.92 4.77
C THR A 39 14.19 1.76 5.61
N GLY A 40 13.75 0.68 4.96
CA GLY A 40 13.16 -0.49 5.62
C GLY A 40 11.70 -0.27 6.04
N ALA A 41 11.01 0.69 5.43
CA ALA A 41 9.57 0.88 5.58
C ALA A 41 8.77 -0.27 4.94
N PHE A 42 9.36 -0.99 3.99
CA PHE A 42 8.81 -2.21 3.39
C PHE A 42 9.53 -3.48 3.86
N LEU A 43 8.81 -4.60 3.95
CA LEU A 43 9.42 -5.92 4.15
C LEU A 43 10.06 -6.42 2.85
N ARG A 44 11.11 -7.26 2.96
CA ARG A 44 11.85 -7.82 1.81
C ARG A 44 10.98 -8.56 0.78
N GLY A 45 9.79 -9.00 1.18
CA GLY A 45 8.71 -9.40 0.26
C GLY A 45 7.75 -8.23 0.11
N VAL A 46 7.85 -7.49 -1.00
CA VAL A 46 7.04 -6.29 -1.26
C VAL A 46 5.54 -6.63 -1.35
N VAL A 47 5.20 -7.82 -1.82
CA VAL A 47 3.82 -8.34 -1.81
C VAL A 47 3.75 -9.49 -0.84
N SER A 48 2.88 -9.39 0.17
CA SER A 48 2.61 -10.51 1.09
C SER A 48 1.51 -11.42 0.60
N ASP A 49 0.51 -10.88 -0.09
CA ASP A 49 -0.65 -11.63 -0.56
C ASP A 49 -1.29 -10.96 -1.78
N VAL A 50 -1.99 -11.76 -2.59
CA VAL A 50 -2.83 -11.32 -3.70
C VAL A 50 -4.17 -12.04 -3.57
N VAL A 51 -5.23 -11.29 -3.27
CA VAL A 51 -6.58 -11.83 -3.11
C VAL A 51 -7.33 -11.66 -4.43
N VAL A 52 -7.59 -12.76 -5.11
CA VAL A 52 -8.40 -12.79 -6.33
C VAL A 52 -9.86 -12.61 -5.95
N GLN A 53 -10.49 -11.54 -6.43
CA GLN A 53 -11.92 -11.28 -6.24
C GLN A 53 -12.74 -11.90 -7.38
N ASP A 54 -12.31 -11.72 -8.64
CA ASP A 54 -12.84 -12.39 -9.83
C ASP A 54 -11.77 -12.56 -10.93
N GLU A 55 -12.16 -12.84 -12.19
CA GLU A 55 -11.25 -13.06 -13.32
C GLU A 55 -10.39 -11.82 -13.67
N PHE A 56 -10.84 -10.62 -13.27
CA PHE A 56 -10.22 -9.35 -13.61
C PHE A 56 -9.83 -8.52 -12.38
N SER A 57 -10.49 -8.72 -11.23
CA SER A 57 -10.24 -7.95 -10.00
C SER A 57 -9.37 -8.69 -8.98
N HIS A 58 -8.36 -7.97 -8.47
CA HIS A 58 -7.37 -8.47 -7.52
C HIS A 58 -7.05 -7.40 -6.47
N ASP A 59 -7.06 -7.78 -5.19
CA ASP A 59 -6.49 -6.96 -4.13
C ASP A 59 -5.04 -7.36 -3.88
N VAL A 60 -4.12 -6.41 -3.96
CA VAL A 60 -2.70 -6.64 -3.66
C VAL A 60 -2.38 -6.10 -2.28
N VAL A 61 -1.88 -6.98 -1.40
CA VAL A 61 -1.51 -6.64 -0.02
C VAL A 61 0.00 -6.44 0.07
N ILE A 62 0.38 -5.23 0.46
CA ILE A 62 1.77 -4.78 0.55
C ILE A 62 2.10 -4.48 2.01
N PRO A 63 3.01 -5.25 2.65
CA PRO A 63 3.48 -4.93 3.99
C PRO A 63 4.11 -3.55 4.05
N PHE A 64 3.70 -2.78 5.05
CA PHE A 64 4.20 -1.44 5.30
C PHE A 64 4.67 -1.31 6.74
N ARG A 65 5.31 -0.19 7.06
CA ARG A 65 5.86 0.08 8.39
C ARG A 65 4.78 0.01 9.48
N ASP A 66 5.25 -0.08 10.73
CA ASP A 66 4.39 -0.05 11.93
C ASP A 66 3.31 -1.14 11.94
N ASN A 67 3.61 -2.31 11.36
CA ASN A 67 2.69 -3.44 11.25
C ASN A 67 1.41 -3.11 10.47
N LEU A 68 1.50 -2.14 9.54
CA LEU A 68 0.43 -1.79 8.62
C LEU A 68 0.58 -2.57 7.31
N VAL A 69 -0.52 -2.62 6.56
CA VAL A 69 -0.52 -3.07 5.17
C VAL A 69 -1.21 -2.04 4.31
N LEU A 70 -0.73 -1.86 3.08
CA LEU A 70 -1.45 -1.15 2.04
C LEU A 70 -2.19 -2.19 1.19
N VAL A 71 -3.48 -1.94 0.94
CA VAL A 71 -4.32 -2.80 0.10
C VAL A 71 -4.69 -2.00 -1.14
N PHE A 72 -4.30 -2.52 -2.31
CA PHE A 72 -4.60 -1.93 -3.60
C PHE A 72 -5.65 -2.77 -4.31
N ASP A 73 -6.83 -2.19 -4.49
CA ASP A 73 -7.85 -2.69 -5.41
C ASP A 73 -7.36 -2.45 -6.84
N THR A 74 -7.18 -3.54 -7.59
CA THR A 74 -6.76 -3.50 -8.99
C THR A 74 -7.76 -4.25 -9.86
N THR A 75 -8.12 -3.64 -10.98
CA THR A 75 -8.94 -4.20 -12.07
C THR A 75 -8.21 -4.09 -13.39
#